data_AF-A0A1V4T9M8-F1
#
_entry.id   AF-A0A1V4T9M8-F1
#
_cell.length_a   1.000
_cell.length_b   1.000
_cell.length_c   1.000
_cell.angle_alpha   90.00
_cell.angle_beta   90.00
_cell.angle_gamma   90.00
#
_symmetry.space_group_name_H-M   'P 1'
#
loop_
_entity.id
_entity.type
_entity.pdbx_description
1 polymer ?
#
loop_
_entity_poly.entity_id
_entity_poly.type
_entity_poly.pdbx_seq_one_letter_code
_entity_poly.pdbx_strand_id
1 'polypeptide(L)'
;MKAIVVGSGAGGATVARKLQSNGFNVNILEAGSPFKPFTRNISWSEPLRRWGLLGGEGNFRHLFPHMNMVHSSADLLLVRGLTTGGSTVLSCGNIVRTHRGLEEIGLDLTPEFQKLEDELSPEPFPHERWRPLTSEMYHVAEDMGLNPHPTPKAVDPHLCVSCGLCEVGCQRGARWDSRRFLKQATRKGATLHTNCKVEKVILEGNTVKGVEVNHQGKKKSLKADLVVLSAGGIGTPHILRNSGLEIENRLWADIVLTLGGVTPGARQLEEPPMVWYTEHKDYILSPYLDILSHFFHKPWRKVSVKDRVGLMVKLADTENGSVYEDGAVEKHLTEHDVERFDEAISLAKEVMVSAGVSEPLVKGMYNGGHLGGTVPLEKEDVPFMKPSWLPDGLWVADLSLAPRSQGMPTILLTAALALRVVREITRQYEKR
;
A
#
# COMPACT_ATOMS: atom_id res chain seq x y z
N MET A 1 23.74 7.36 18.76
CA MET A 1 23.50 8.05 17.47
C MET A 1 22.05 8.51 17.38
N LYS A 2 21.79 9.72 16.85
CA LYS A 2 20.43 10.25 16.62
C LYS A 2 19.95 9.84 15.23
N ALA A 3 18.83 9.13 15.16
CA ALA A 3 18.23 8.69 13.92
C ALA A 3 16.86 9.36 13.70
N ILE A 4 16.60 9.80 12.47
CA ILE A 4 15.29 10.24 12.02
C ILE A 4 14.75 9.23 11.02
N VAL A 5 13.54 8.74 11.26
CA VAL A 5 12.79 7.89 10.32
C VAL A 5 11.61 8.70 9.79
N VAL A 6 11.56 8.87 8.46
CA VAL A 6 10.56 9.70 7.80
C VAL A 6 9.46 8.83 7.23
N GLY A 7 8.24 8.95 7.76
CA GLY A 7 7.10 8.12 7.44
C GLY A 7 6.91 6.97 8.42
N SER A 8 5.64 6.64 8.71
CA SER A 8 5.27 5.58 9.68
C SER A 8 4.55 4.38 9.07
N GLY A 9 4.69 4.20 7.75
CA GLY A 9 4.16 3.06 6.99
C GLY A 9 4.86 1.72 7.33
N ALA A 10 4.67 0.71 6.48
CA ALA A 10 5.27 -0.62 6.67
C ALA A 10 6.80 -0.56 6.86
N GLY A 11 7.48 0.18 5.97
CA GLY A 11 8.92 0.38 6.03
C GLY A 11 9.35 1.16 7.27
N GLY A 12 8.84 2.39 7.43
CA GLY A 12 9.27 3.29 8.51
C GLY A 12 8.97 2.75 9.92
N ALA A 13 7.82 2.12 10.15
CA ALA A 13 7.54 1.50 11.46
C ALA A 13 8.48 0.32 11.76
N THR A 14 8.82 -0.46 10.73
CA THR A 14 9.79 -1.57 10.83
C THR A 14 11.19 -1.03 11.16
N VAL A 15 11.64 -0.01 10.41
CA VAL A 15 12.92 0.66 10.65
C VAL A 15 13.00 1.22 12.06
N ALA A 16 12.02 2.03 12.45
CA ALA A 16 12.01 2.70 13.74
C ALA A 16 12.08 1.71 14.91
N ARG A 17 11.29 0.64 14.83
CA ARG A 17 11.30 -0.42 15.84
C ARG A 17 12.67 -1.09 15.97
N LYS A 18 13.29 -1.43 14.84
CA LYS A 18 14.56 -2.16 14.83
C LYS A 18 15.74 -1.28 15.22
N LEU A 19 15.83 -0.06 14.69
CA LEU A 19 16.87 0.91 15.11
C LEU A 19 16.76 1.23 16.60
N GLN A 20 15.56 1.50 17.11
CA GLN A 20 15.37 1.75 18.55
C GLN A 20 15.81 0.55 19.40
N SER A 21 15.54 -0.67 18.93
CA SER A 21 15.98 -1.90 19.60
C SER A 21 17.51 -2.10 19.56
N ASN A 22 18.18 -1.52 18.57
CA ASN A 22 19.63 -1.59 18.38
C ASN A 22 20.36 -0.38 19.03
N GLY A 23 19.70 0.35 19.94
CA GLY A 23 20.33 1.41 20.74
C GLY A 23 20.38 2.79 20.08
N PHE A 24 19.73 3.00 18.94
CA PHE A 24 19.60 4.32 18.33
C PHE A 24 18.56 5.16 19.08
N ASN A 25 18.77 6.48 19.14
CA ASN A 25 17.75 7.42 19.61
C ASN A 25 16.88 7.85 18.42
N VAL A 26 15.70 7.23 18.28
CA VAL A 26 14.86 7.35 17.09
C VAL A 26 13.77 8.42 17.25
N ASN A 27 13.73 9.36 16.29
CA ASN A 27 12.59 10.25 16.05
C ASN A 27 11.86 9.81 14.79
N ILE A 28 10.56 9.58 14.89
CA ILE A 28 9.69 9.16 13.79
C ILE A 28 8.86 10.38 13.37
N LEU A 29 8.91 10.75 12.10
CA LEU A 29 8.23 11.92 11.55
C LEU A 29 7.13 11.47 10.59
N GLU A 30 5.88 11.70 10.96
CA GLU A 30 4.70 11.38 10.16
C GLU A 30 4.03 12.66 9.69
N ALA A 31 3.86 12.79 8.37
CA ALA A 31 3.23 13.96 7.75
C ALA A 31 1.75 14.08 8.12
N GLY A 32 1.06 12.93 8.26
CA GLY A 32 -0.35 12.86 8.61
C GLY A 32 -0.65 12.95 10.10
N SER A 33 -1.94 12.96 10.41
CA SER A 33 -2.48 12.91 11.78
C SER A 33 -2.58 11.47 12.30
N PRO A 34 -2.78 11.26 13.62
CA PRO A 34 -3.09 9.94 14.16
C PRO A 34 -4.31 9.29 13.48
N PHE A 35 -4.18 8.02 13.10
CA PHE A 35 -5.21 7.30 12.35
C PHE A 35 -6.45 7.04 13.20
N LYS A 36 -7.62 7.30 12.59
CA LYS A 36 -8.92 6.91 13.13
C LYS A 36 -9.66 6.07 12.07
N PRO A 37 -10.08 4.84 12.39
CA PRO A 37 -10.82 4.01 11.44
C PRO A 37 -12.20 4.62 11.17
N PHE A 38 -12.74 4.35 9.98
CA PHE A 38 -14.13 4.66 9.67
C PHE A 38 -15.07 3.75 10.48
N THR A 39 -16.11 4.33 11.08
CA THR A 39 -17.00 3.64 12.04
C THR A 39 -18.48 3.66 11.66
N ARG A 40 -18.85 4.28 10.52
CA ARG A 40 -20.26 4.42 10.13
C ARG A 40 -20.73 3.20 9.34
N ASN A 41 -22.01 2.86 9.48
CA ASN A 41 -22.65 1.84 8.65
C ASN A 41 -22.87 2.40 7.23
N ILE A 42 -22.39 1.69 6.21
CA ILE A 42 -22.51 2.11 4.81
C ILE A 42 -23.96 2.20 4.36
N SER A 43 -24.81 1.28 4.81
CA SER A 43 -26.23 1.26 4.42
C SER A 43 -27.00 2.49 4.90
N TRP A 44 -26.53 3.20 5.92
CA TRP A 44 -27.12 4.48 6.32
C TRP A 44 -27.03 5.54 5.21
N SER A 45 -26.04 5.45 4.32
CA SER A 45 -25.84 6.40 3.23
C SER A 45 -26.69 6.09 1.98
N GLU A 46 -27.33 4.92 1.90
CA GLU A 46 -28.09 4.49 0.71
C GLU A 46 -29.22 5.46 0.32
N PRO A 47 -30.06 5.97 1.24
CA PRO A 47 -31.07 6.96 0.89
C PRO A 47 -30.44 8.25 0.34
N LEU A 48 -29.38 8.76 0.97
CA LEU A 48 -28.69 9.98 0.51
C LEU A 48 -28.08 9.78 -0.88
N ARG A 49 -27.50 8.61 -1.14
CA ARG A 49 -26.90 8.29 -2.43
C ARG A 49 -27.94 8.15 -3.54
N ARG A 50 -29.08 7.49 -3.26
CA ARG A 50 -30.18 7.32 -4.22
C ARG A 50 -30.71 8.66 -4.73
N TRP A 51 -30.69 9.68 -3.87
CA TRP A 51 -31.13 11.04 -4.17
C TRP A 51 -29.98 11.95 -4.67
N GLY A 52 -28.75 11.44 -4.80
CA GLY A 52 -27.58 12.19 -5.26
C GLY A 52 -27.03 13.21 -4.26
N LEU A 53 -27.44 13.13 -2.99
CA LEU A 53 -27.15 14.13 -1.95
C LEU A 53 -25.75 13.97 -1.31
N LEU A 54 -25.03 12.89 -1.64
CA LEU A 54 -23.64 12.69 -1.17
C LEU A 54 -22.59 13.47 -1.97
N GLY A 55 -22.99 14.16 -3.05
CA GLY A 55 -22.10 14.98 -3.88
C GLY A 55 -21.09 14.17 -4.68
N GLY A 56 -20.03 14.85 -5.16
CA GLY A 56 -18.94 14.27 -5.94
C GLY A 56 -17.68 13.99 -5.11
N GLU A 57 -16.57 13.70 -5.81
CA GLU A 57 -15.27 13.33 -5.23
C GLU A 57 -14.72 14.35 -4.21
N GLY A 58 -15.10 15.63 -4.28
CA GLY A 58 -14.72 16.63 -3.27
C GLY A 58 -15.15 16.27 -1.84
N ASN A 59 -16.28 15.57 -1.68
CA ASN A 59 -16.76 15.10 -0.37
C ASN A 59 -15.99 13.88 0.15
N PHE A 60 -15.24 13.19 -0.72
CA PHE A 60 -14.44 12.01 -0.37
C PHE A 60 -13.44 12.33 0.73
N ARG A 61 -12.71 13.44 0.60
CA ARG A 61 -11.65 13.85 1.54
C ARG A 61 -12.21 14.11 2.94
N HIS A 62 -13.49 14.47 3.06
CA HIS A 62 -14.15 14.65 4.35
C HIS A 62 -14.57 13.31 4.99
N LEU A 63 -14.96 12.33 4.17
CA LEU A 63 -15.35 11.00 4.64
C LEU A 63 -14.14 10.11 4.97
N PHE A 64 -13.07 10.23 4.19
CA PHE A 64 -11.84 9.44 4.31
C PHE A 64 -10.60 10.35 4.39
N PRO A 65 -10.47 11.16 5.47
CA PRO A 65 -9.43 12.20 5.56
C PRO A 65 -7.99 11.66 5.58
N HIS A 66 -7.82 10.38 5.88
CA HIS A 66 -6.51 9.71 5.90
C HIS A 66 -6.08 9.17 4.53
N MET A 67 -7.02 9.10 3.57
CA MET A 67 -6.76 8.63 2.22
C MET A 67 -6.44 9.82 1.32
N ASN A 68 -5.17 9.97 0.98
CA ASN A 68 -4.71 10.97 0.05
C ASN A 68 -4.77 10.41 -1.37
N MET A 69 -5.53 11.09 -2.22
CA MET A 69 -5.66 10.77 -3.64
C MET A 69 -4.93 11.85 -4.45
N VAL A 70 -4.14 11.40 -5.41
CA VAL A 70 -3.40 12.23 -6.36
C VAL A 70 -3.85 11.80 -7.76
N HIS A 71 -4.43 12.72 -8.52
CA HIS A 71 -4.74 12.46 -9.92
C HIS A 71 -3.43 12.50 -10.71
N SER A 72 -3.14 11.39 -11.37
CA SER A 72 -2.00 11.27 -12.27
C SER A 72 -2.39 11.59 -13.72
N SER A 73 -3.62 11.23 -14.08
CA SER A 73 -4.28 11.58 -15.33
C SER A 73 -5.79 11.70 -15.08
N ALA A 74 -6.59 11.90 -16.13
CA ALA A 74 -8.05 11.93 -16.01
C ALA A 74 -8.62 10.63 -15.41
N ASP A 75 -8.02 9.48 -15.75
CA ASP A 75 -8.58 8.16 -15.45
C ASP A 75 -7.77 7.36 -14.42
N LEU A 76 -6.60 7.85 -13.98
CA LEU A 76 -5.75 7.18 -12.99
C LEU A 76 -5.60 7.97 -11.68
N LEU A 77 -6.08 7.35 -10.60
CA LEU A 77 -5.98 7.84 -9.23
C LEU A 77 -4.90 7.10 -8.42
N LEU A 78 -3.86 7.80 -7.97
CA LEU A 78 -2.90 7.23 -7.04
C LEU A 78 -3.34 7.48 -5.59
N VAL A 79 -3.32 6.45 -4.77
CA VAL A 79 -3.88 6.44 -3.42
C VAL A 79 -2.77 6.11 -2.41
N ARG A 80 -2.67 6.91 -1.35
CA ARG A 80 -1.76 6.64 -0.22
C ARG A 80 -2.36 7.04 1.11
N GLY A 81 -1.96 6.36 2.17
CA GLY A 81 -2.30 6.74 3.54
C GLY A 81 -1.38 7.84 4.06
N LEU A 82 -1.92 9.01 4.38
CA LEU A 82 -1.20 10.09 5.09
C LEU A 82 -1.69 10.16 6.54
N THR A 83 -1.15 9.26 7.36
CA THR A 83 -1.55 9.06 8.75
C THR A 83 -0.58 8.11 9.45
N THR A 84 -0.65 8.02 10.78
CA THR A 84 0.12 7.00 11.51
C THR A 84 -0.22 5.60 11.02
N GLY A 85 0.78 4.87 10.51
CA GLY A 85 0.61 3.56 9.89
C GLY A 85 0.66 3.56 8.36
N GLY A 86 0.70 4.75 7.73
CA GLY A 86 0.75 4.91 6.28
C GLY A 86 -0.37 4.15 5.55
N SER A 87 -0.09 3.63 4.35
CA SER A 87 -1.08 2.86 3.57
C SER A 87 -1.48 1.52 4.19
N THR A 88 -0.76 0.98 5.19
CA THR A 88 -1.11 -0.33 5.78
C THR A 88 -2.46 -0.30 6.49
N VAL A 89 -2.87 0.87 7.01
CA VAL A 89 -4.19 1.04 7.65
C VAL A 89 -5.34 1.03 6.64
N LEU A 90 -5.03 1.18 5.35
CA LEU A 90 -5.96 1.19 4.22
C LEU A 90 -5.87 -0.10 3.37
N SER A 91 -5.28 -1.17 3.90
CA SER A 91 -5.01 -2.40 3.15
C SER A 91 -6.04 -3.52 3.36
N CYS A 92 -6.02 -4.57 2.53
CA CYS A 92 -6.83 -5.76 2.77
C CYS A 92 -6.22 -6.75 3.80
N GLY A 93 -5.04 -6.43 4.36
CA GLY A 93 -4.35 -7.29 5.34
C GLY A 93 -3.68 -8.52 4.73
N ASN A 94 -3.48 -8.54 3.41
CA ASN A 94 -2.83 -9.64 2.70
C ASN A 94 -1.33 -9.62 2.95
N ILE A 95 -0.76 -10.80 3.20
CA ILE A 95 0.65 -11.00 3.47
C ILE A 95 1.13 -12.09 2.51
N VAL A 96 1.71 -11.68 1.39
CA VAL A 96 2.27 -12.58 0.39
C VAL A 96 3.69 -12.15 0.06
N ARG A 97 4.53 -13.11 -0.33
CA ARG A 97 5.88 -12.84 -0.83
C ARG A 97 5.79 -12.34 -2.27
N THR A 98 6.63 -11.37 -2.61
CA THR A 98 6.74 -10.84 -3.97
C THR A 98 8.22 -10.61 -4.29
N HIS A 99 8.64 -10.92 -5.51
CA HIS A 99 10.06 -10.97 -5.89
C HIS A 99 10.36 -10.34 -7.27
N ARG A 100 9.35 -9.79 -7.95
CA ARG A 100 9.49 -9.26 -9.32
C ARG A 100 10.56 -8.17 -9.35
N GLY A 101 11.56 -8.34 -10.22
CA GLY A 101 12.72 -7.44 -10.33
C GLY A 101 13.79 -7.56 -9.23
N LEU A 102 13.53 -8.28 -8.12
CA LEU A 102 14.53 -8.46 -7.05
C LEU A 102 15.52 -9.56 -7.39
N GLU A 103 15.03 -10.68 -7.93
CA GLU A 103 15.89 -11.80 -8.35
C GLU A 103 16.81 -11.40 -9.50
N GLU A 104 16.33 -10.54 -10.40
CA GLU A 104 17.09 -10.00 -11.54
C GLU A 104 18.33 -9.22 -11.10
N ILE A 105 18.25 -8.54 -9.94
CA ILE A 105 19.39 -7.83 -9.33
C ILE A 105 20.14 -8.69 -8.30
N GLY A 106 19.73 -9.95 -8.08
CA GLY A 106 20.34 -10.86 -7.11
C GLY A 106 19.98 -10.59 -5.64
N LEU A 107 18.88 -9.86 -5.37
CA LEU A 107 18.42 -9.59 -4.02
C LEU A 107 17.48 -10.70 -3.51
N ASP A 108 18.01 -11.60 -2.69
CA ASP A 108 17.21 -12.56 -1.92
C ASP A 108 16.79 -11.97 -0.56
N LEU A 109 15.48 -11.93 -0.31
CA LEU A 109 14.84 -11.48 0.94
C LEU A 109 14.16 -12.62 1.71
N THR A 110 14.38 -13.88 1.33
CA THR A 110 13.78 -15.05 1.98
C THR A 110 13.94 -15.06 3.51
N PRO A 111 15.12 -14.74 4.09
CA PRO A 111 15.26 -14.69 5.55
C PRO A 111 14.41 -13.58 6.21
N GLU A 112 14.29 -12.42 5.57
CA GLU A 112 13.47 -11.32 6.06
C GLU A 112 11.97 -11.62 5.94
N PHE A 113 11.56 -12.27 4.86
CA PHE A 113 10.20 -12.76 4.68
C PHE A 113 9.81 -13.76 5.77
N GLN A 114 10.62 -14.80 5.97
CA GLN A 114 10.36 -15.83 6.97
C GLN A 114 10.18 -15.20 8.36
N LYS A 115 11.09 -14.30 8.75
CA LYS A 115 11.03 -13.62 10.05
C LYS A 115 9.74 -12.82 10.25
N LEU A 116 9.25 -12.16 9.21
CA LEU A 116 8.02 -11.37 9.27
C LEU A 116 6.80 -12.28 9.29
N GLU A 117 6.80 -13.37 8.53
CA GLU A 117 5.73 -14.36 8.55
C GLU A 117 5.65 -15.05 9.92
N ASP A 118 6.77 -15.41 10.53
CA ASP A 118 6.80 -15.97 11.89
C ASP A 118 6.19 -14.99 12.92
N GLU A 119 6.43 -13.69 12.75
CA GLU A 119 5.90 -12.66 13.64
C GLU A 119 4.43 -12.32 13.38
N LEU A 120 4.00 -12.32 12.11
CA LEU A 120 2.66 -11.92 11.70
C LEU A 120 1.67 -13.10 11.68
N SER A 121 2.20 -14.32 11.60
CA SER A 121 1.47 -15.59 11.48
C SER A 121 0.32 -15.50 10.47
N PRO A 122 0.60 -15.16 9.19
CA PRO A 122 -0.45 -14.97 8.21
C PRO A 122 -1.07 -16.32 7.83
N GLU A 123 -2.40 -16.38 7.88
CA GLU A 123 -3.17 -17.58 7.53
C GLU A 123 -4.30 -17.21 6.56
N PRO A 124 -4.74 -18.13 5.69
CA PRO A 124 -5.97 -17.95 4.95
C PRO A 124 -7.16 -17.65 5.86
N PHE A 125 -8.04 -16.76 5.42
CA PHE A 125 -9.27 -16.50 6.18
C PHE A 125 -10.20 -17.72 6.09
N PRO A 126 -10.88 -18.14 7.17
CA PRO A 126 -11.62 -19.40 7.19
C PRO A 126 -12.68 -19.50 6.08
N HIS A 127 -12.66 -20.59 5.32
CA HIS A 127 -13.52 -20.81 4.14
C HIS A 127 -15.01 -20.78 4.47
N GLU A 128 -15.41 -21.27 5.65
CA GLU A 128 -16.79 -21.26 6.14
C GLU A 128 -17.34 -19.85 6.34
N ARG A 129 -16.46 -18.84 6.40
CA ARG A 129 -16.82 -17.43 6.50
C ARG A 129 -16.83 -16.70 5.16
N TRP A 130 -16.49 -17.36 4.07
CA TRP A 130 -16.61 -16.80 2.73
C TRP A 130 -18.08 -16.72 2.34
N ARG A 131 -18.44 -15.81 1.44
CA ARG A 131 -19.78 -15.69 0.87
C ARG A 131 -19.96 -16.74 -0.22
N PRO A 132 -21.17 -17.34 -0.35
CA PRO A 132 -21.39 -18.40 -1.32
C PRO A 132 -20.94 -18.06 -2.73
N LEU A 133 -21.22 -16.84 -3.20
CA LEU A 133 -20.79 -16.38 -4.51
C LEU A 133 -19.26 -16.22 -4.63
N THR A 134 -18.57 -15.83 -3.55
CA THR A 134 -17.11 -15.74 -3.54
C THR A 134 -16.46 -17.13 -3.59
N SER A 135 -17.06 -18.12 -2.91
CA SER A 135 -16.67 -19.53 -3.03
C SER A 135 -16.95 -20.08 -4.43
N GLU A 136 -18.08 -19.72 -5.03
CA GLU A 136 -18.40 -20.13 -6.40
C GLU A 136 -17.39 -19.56 -7.41
N MET A 137 -17.05 -18.27 -7.32
CA MET A 137 -16.01 -17.69 -8.17
C MET A 137 -14.63 -18.36 -7.98
N TYR A 138 -14.32 -18.87 -6.78
CA TYR A 138 -13.12 -19.65 -6.55
C TYR A 138 -13.18 -20.98 -7.33
N HIS A 139 -14.26 -21.74 -7.21
CA HIS A 139 -14.43 -23.01 -7.93
C HIS A 139 -14.46 -22.84 -9.45
N VAL A 140 -15.14 -21.81 -9.96
CA VAL A 140 -15.11 -21.46 -11.38
C VAL A 140 -13.68 -21.16 -11.84
N ALA A 141 -12.90 -20.42 -11.05
CA ALA A 141 -11.50 -20.17 -11.37
C ALA A 141 -10.64 -21.45 -11.35
N GLU A 142 -10.94 -22.42 -10.47
CA GLU A 142 -10.32 -23.76 -10.49
C GLU A 142 -10.67 -24.52 -11.78
N ASP A 143 -11.95 -24.58 -12.14
CA ASP A 143 -12.46 -25.28 -13.33
C ASP A 143 -11.90 -24.69 -14.63
N MET A 144 -11.66 -23.38 -14.65
CA MET A 144 -11.00 -22.66 -15.74
C MET A 144 -9.47 -22.86 -15.77
N GLY A 145 -8.88 -23.55 -14.79
CA GLY A 145 -7.44 -23.76 -14.70
C GLY A 145 -6.63 -22.53 -14.32
N LEU A 146 -7.26 -21.53 -13.66
CA LEU A 146 -6.60 -20.29 -13.22
C LEU A 146 -5.82 -20.44 -11.90
N ASN A 147 -5.82 -21.64 -11.31
CA ASN A 147 -5.08 -21.99 -10.09
C ASN A 147 -5.29 -20.99 -8.93
N PRO A 148 -6.53 -20.73 -8.48
CA PRO A 148 -6.77 -19.82 -7.38
C PRO A 148 -6.21 -20.39 -6.07
N HIS A 149 -5.74 -19.50 -5.20
CA HIS A 149 -5.21 -19.86 -3.88
C HIS A 149 -5.85 -19.00 -2.79
N PRO A 150 -6.21 -19.58 -1.63
CA PRO A 150 -6.60 -18.80 -0.46
C PRO A 150 -5.49 -17.82 -0.06
N THR A 151 -5.84 -16.55 0.14
CA THR A 151 -4.86 -15.49 0.42
C THR A 151 -4.42 -15.56 1.88
N PRO A 152 -3.10 -15.68 2.17
CA PRO A 152 -2.61 -15.54 3.54
C PRO A 152 -2.80 -14.10 4.04
N LYS A 153 -3.38 -13.96 5.23
CA LYS A 153 -3.76 -12.66 5.80
C LYS A 153 -3.32 -12.54 7.23
N ALA A 154 -2.84 -11.36 7.61
CA ALA A 154 -2.66 -11.00 9.01
C ALA A 154 -3.98 -10.45 9.57
N VAL A 155 -5.02 -11.29 9.59
CA VAL A 155 -6.36 -10.98 10.12
C VAL A 155 -6.76 -12.05 11.10
N ASP A 156 -6.89 -11.69 12.38
CA ASP A 156 -7.39 -12.60 13.41
C ASP A 156 -8.89 -12.90 13.19
N PRO A 157 -9.28 -14.15 12.85
CA PRO A 157 -10.66 -14.49 12.58
C PRO A 157 -11.56 -14.45 13.83
N HIS A 158 -11.01 -14.62 15.03
CA HIS A 158 -11.77 -14.57 16.29
C HIS A 158 -12.18 -13.14 16.64
N LEU A 159 -11.36 -12.14 16.26
CA LEU A 159 -11.68 -10.73 16.43
C LEU A 159 -12.44 -10.14 15.21
N CYS A 160 -12.31 -10.76 14.04
CA CYS A 160 -12.91 -10.26 12.81
C CYS A 160 -14.43 -10.46 12.79
N VAL A 161 -15.18 -9.40 12.54
CA VAL A 161 -16.65 -9.43 12.38
C VAL A 161 -17.11 -9.45 10.91
N SER A 162 -16.20 -9.70 9.97
CA SER A 162 -16.48 -9.71 8.52
C SER A 162 -17.25 -8.47 8.02
N CYS A 163 -16.84 -7.27 8.42
CA CYS A 163 -17.52 -6.05 7.95
C CYS A 163 -17.12 -5.59 6.54
N GLY A 164 -16.07 -6.19 5.94
CA GLY A 164 -15.51 -5.82 4.63
C GLY A 164 -14.86 -4.44 4.53
N LEU A 165 -14.86 -3.66 5.61
CA LEU A 165 -14.38 -2.27 5.63
C LEU A 165 -12.85 -2.15 5.78
N CYS A 166 -12.09 -3.17 5.39
CA CYS A 166 -10.65 -3.21 5.66
C CYS A 166 -9.94 -1.94 5.16
N GLU A 167 -10.21 -1.50 3.94
CA GLU A 167 -9.50 -0.37 3.32
C GLU A 167 -9.83 1.00 3.89
N VAL A 168 -10.81 1.08 4.78
CA VAL A 168 -11.16 2.31 5.51
C VAL A 168 -10.91 2.17 7.02
N GLY A 169 -10.22 1.10 7.42
CA GLY A 169 -9.72 0.87 8.77
C GLY A 169 -10.41 -0.26 9.52
N CYS A 170 -9.62 -1.11 10.18
CA CYS A 170 -10.16 -2.18 11.03
C CYS A 170 -10.49 -1.66 12.45
N GLN A 171 -11.75 -1.38 12.72
CA GLN A 171 -12.21 -0.90 14.03
C GLN A 171 -12.01 -1.93 15.16
N ARG A 172 -12.16 -3.23 14.86
CA ARG A 172 -12.00 -4.31 15.83
C ARG A 172 -10.55 -4.62 16.18
N GLY A 173 -9.59 -4.10 15.42
CA GLY A 173 -8.17 -4.42 15.58
C GLY A 173 -7.77 -5.83 15.12
N ALA A 174 -8.67 -6.57 14.46
CA ALA A 174 -8.43 -7.92 13.95
C ALA A 174 -7.34 -7.97 12.88
N ARG A 175 -7.36 -7.01 11.93
CA ARG A 175 -6.34 -6.88 10.88
C ARG A 175 -5.09 -6.19 11.44
N TRP A 176 -3.93 -6.75 11.14
CA TRP A 176 -2.65 -6.10 11.38
C TRP A 176 -2.49 -4.83 10.53
N ASP A 177 -1.80 -3.85 11.08
CA ASP A 177 -1.24 -2.72 10.35
C ASP A 177 0.03 -2.22 11.07
N SER A 178 0.83 -1.39 10.40
CA SER A 178 2.16 -1.00 10.88
C SER A 178 2.13 -0.17 12.17
N ARG A 179 0.95 0.31 12.62
CA ARG A 179 0.81 0.96 13.93
C ARG A 179 1.18 0.00 15.07
N ARG A 180 1.06 -1.32 14.88
CA ARG A 180 1.53 -2.32 15.87
C ARG A 180 3.05 -2.21 16.06
N PHE A 181 3.82 -2.14 14.99
CA PHE A 181 5.29 -1.96 15.06
C PHE A 181 5.65 -0.55 15.55
N LEU A 182 4.91 0.47 15.13
CA LEU A 182 5.09 1.84 15.63
C LEU A 182 4.92 1.91 17.16
N LYS A 183 3.89 1.25 17.70
CA LYS A 183 3.66 1.16 19.15
C LYS A 183 4.78 0.41 19.87
N GLN A 184 5.36 -0.62 19.24
CA GLN A 184 6.52 -1.31 19.81
C GLN A 184 7.76 -0.40 19.85
N ALA A 185 8.00 0.41 18.82
CA ALA A 185 9.09 1.38 18.78
C ALA A 185 8.93 2.44 19.89
N THR A 186 7.74 3.02 20.04
CA THR A 186 7.50 4.07 21.05
C THR A 186 7.56 3.53 22.48
N ARG A 187 7.07 2.30 22.72
CA ARG A 187 7.25 1.63 24.02
C ARG A 187 8.72 1.41 24.40
N LYS A 188 9.62 1.33 23.41
CA LYS A 188 11.08 1.23 23.61
C LYS A 188 11.80 2.58 23.65
N GLY A 189 11.06 3.69 23.64
CA GLY A 189 11.61 5.04 23.78
C GLY A 189 11.71 5.86 22.50
N ALA A 190 11.30 5.35 21.33
CA ALA A 190 11.24 6.17 20.12
C ALA A 190 10.19 7.28 20.27
N THR A 191 10.49 8.48 19.75
CA THR A 191 9.57 9.62 19.79
C THR A 191 8.83 9.76 18.48
N LEU A 192 7.49 9.76 18.49
CA LEU A 192 6.66 9.96 17.31
C LEU A 192 6.13 11.39 17.23
N HIS A 193 6.36 12.04 16.09
CA HIS A 193 5.84 13.36 15.75
C HIS A 193 4.85 13.23 14.59
N THR A 194 3.58 13.53 14.82
CA THR A 194 2.53 13.57 13.79
C THR A 194 2.28 14.99 13.30
N ASN A 195 1.68 15.17 12.13
CA ASN A 195 1.54 16.47 11.45
C ASN A 195 2.92 17.16 11.27
N CYS A 196 3.93 16.35 10.98
CA CYS A 196 5.32 16.75 10.80
C CYS A 196 5.79 16.30 9.42
N LYS A 197 5.56 17.15 8.42
CA LYS A 197 5.95 16.89 7.04
C LYS A 197 7.43 17.24 6.87
N VAL A 198 8.25 16.28 6.46
CA VAL A 198 9.63 16.55 6.03
C VAL A 198 9.58 17.17 4.63
N GLU A 199 10.26 18.30 4.45
CA GLU A 199 10.31 19.01 3.15
C GLU A 199 11.58 18.68 2.39
N LYS A 200 12.73 18.59 3.08
CA LYS A 200 14.03 18.19 2.50
C LYS A 200 14.99 17.67 3.58
N VAL A 201 16.02 16.95 3.15
CA VAL A 201 17.18 16.56 3.94
C VAL A 201 18.18 17.71 3.98
N ILE A 202 18.81 17.92 5.13
CA ILE A 202 19.89 18.90 5.30
C ILE A 202 21.22 18.18 5.08
N LEU A 203 21.98 18.64 4.09
CA LEU A 203 23.28 18.09 3.72
C LEU A 203 24.40 19.10 4.01
N GLU A 204 25.56 18.60 4.41
CA GLU A 204 26.83 19.34 4.45
C GLU A 204 27.85 18.52 3.66
N GLY A 205 28.19 18.99 2.45
CA GLY A 205 28.89 18.16 1.47
C GLY A 205 28.08 16.90 1.15
N ASN A 206 28.71 15.73 1.26
CA ASN A 206 28.06 14.43 1.01
C ASN A 206 27.54 13.76 2.30
N THR A 207 27.28 14.52 3.38
CA THR A 207 26.87 13.94 4.68
C THR A 207 25.58 14.58 5.20
N VAL A 208 24.68 13.74 5.70
CA VAL A 208 23.44 14.17 6.36
C VAL A 208 23.72 14.89 7.68
N LYS A 209 22.98 15.98 7.92
CA LYS A 209 22.97 16.70 9.21
C LYS A 209 21.58 16.78 9.85
N GLY A 210 20.55 16.31 9.16
CA GLY A 210 19.18 16.34 9.65
C GLY A 210 18.17 16.55 8.54
N VAL A 211 17.02 17.10 8.90
CA VAL A 211 15.91 17.41 7.98
C VAL A 211 15.30 18.77 8.28
N GLU A 212 14.79 19.43 7.24
CA GLU A 212 13.85 20.54 7.39
C GLU A 212 12.42 20.00 7.36
N VAL A 213 11.60 20.47 8.29
CA VAL A 213 10.22 20.02 8.47
C VAL A 213 9.26 21.20 8.53
N ASN A 214 8.06 20.98 8.03
CA ASN A 214 6.87 21.72 8.42
C ASN A 214 6.14 20.94 9.52
N HIS A 215 6.26 21.42 10.76
CA HIS A 215 5.59 20.82 11.91
C HIS A 215 4.47 21.73 12.38
N GLN A 216 3.22 21.33 12.15
CA GLN A 216 2.01 22.10 12.49
C GLN A 216 2.05 23.54 11.95
N GLY A 217 2.43 23.70 10.67
CA GLY A 217 2.51 24.99 9.99
C GLY A 217 3.80 25.77 10.26
N LYS A 218 4.70 25.28 11.14
CA LYS A 218 5.95 25.96 11.49
C LYS A 218 7.14 25.24 10.87
N LYS A 219 7.94 25.98 10.09
CA LYS A 219 9.24 25.48 9.58
C LYS A 219 10.23 25.30 10.73
N LYS A 220 10.88 24.13 10.81
CA LYS A 220 11.89 23.78 11.81
C LYS A 220 12.98 22.93 11.18
N SER A 221 14.17 22.95 11.75
CA SER A 221 15.26 22.03 11.40
C SER A 221 15.50 21.06 12.55
N LEU A 222 15.54 19.76 12.25
CA LEU A 222 15.80 18.70 13.21
C LEU A 222 17.13 18.04 12.87
N LYS A 223 18.09 18.08 13.80
CA LYS A 223 19.43 17.49 13.60
C LYS A 223 19.40 15.98 13.78
N ALA A 224 20.11 15.26 12.92
CA ALA A 224 20.30 13.82 13.03
C ALA A 224 21.63 13.39 12.38
N ASP A 225 22.17 12.27 12.85
CA ASP A 225 23.37 11.64 12.27
C ASP A 225 23.00 10.63 11.19
N LEU A 226 21.74 10.16 11.21
CA LEU A 226 21.17 9.16 10.32
C LEU A 226 19.73 9.59 9.96
N VAL A 227 19.40 9.57 8.67
CA VAL A 227 18.04 9.77 8.16
C VAL A 227 17.67 8.58 7.29
N VAL A 228 16.52 7.97 7.60
CA VAL A 228 15.94 6.90 6.78
C VAL A 228 14.61 7.38 6.21
N LEU A 229 14.55 7.52 4.89
CA LEU A 229 13.33 7.86 4.16
C LEU A 229 12.46 6.60 3.99
N SER A 230 11.21 6.72 4.41
CA SER A 230 10.17 5.69 4.29
C SER A 230 8.83 6.35 3.98
N ALA A 231 8.86 7.40 3.15
CA ALA A 231 7.73 8.26 2.82
C ALA A 231 6.95 7.78 1.58
N GLY A 232 7.28 6.59 1.07
CA GLY A 232 6.65 5.90 -0.05
C GLY A 232 7.04 6.50 -1.40
N GLY A 233 6.63 5.84 -2.48
CA GLY A 233 6.98 6.20 -3.87
C GLY A 233 6.57 7.60 -4.36
N ILE A 234 5.88 8.41 -3.53
CA ILE A 234 5.66 9.84 -3.81
C ILE A 234 6.41 10.73 -2.81
N GLY A 235 6.39 10.40 -1.52
CA GLY A 235 6.99 11.26 -0.50
C GLY A 235 8.52 11.22 -0.53
N THR A 236 9.10 10.02 -0.68
CA THR A 236 10.55 9.81 -0.75
C THR A 236 11.19 10.56 -1.93
N PRO A 237 10.73 10.39 -3.18
CA PRO A 237 11.31 11.12 -4.32
C PRO A 237 11.16 12.63 -4.22
N HIS A 238 10.00 13.12 -3.76
CA HIS A 238 9.79 14.56 -3.56
C HIS A 238 10.76 15.17 -2.54
N ILE A 239 11.03 14.47 -1.43
CA ILE A 239 12.01 14.91 -0.43
C ILE A 239 13.42 14.91 -1.04
N LEU A 240 13.79 13.89 -1.82
CA LEU A 240 15.12 13.80 -2.46
C LEU A 240 15.34 14.95 -3.46
N ARG A 241 14.38 15.20 -4.37
CA ARG A 241 14.47 16.31 -5.33
C ARG A 241 14.56 17.67 -4.63
N ASN A 242 13.75 17.92 -3.61
CA ASN A 242 13.83 19.15 -2.81
C ASN A 242 15.12 19.28 -1.99
N SER A 243 15.88 18.20 -1.86
CA SER A 243 17.23 18.19 -1.26
C SER A 243 18.34 18.43 -2.29
N GLY A 244 18.00 18.67 -3.56
CA GLY A 244 18.94 18.81 -4.67
C GLY A 244 19.55 17.49 -5.16
N LEU A 245 18.90 16.36 -4.87
CA LEU A 245 19.34 15.04 -5.34
C LEU A 245 18.54 14.62 -6.56
N GLU A 246 19.25 14.33 -7.65
CA GLU A 246 18.64 13.83 -8.88
C GLU A 246 18.26 12.36 -8.74
N ILE A 247 17.08 12.03 -9.25
CA ILE A 247 16.54 10.67 -9.28
C ILE A 247 15.91 10.39 -10.64
N GLU A 248 15.88 9.12 -11.01
CA GLU A 248 15.24 8.67 -12.24
C GLU A 248 13.71 8.73 -12.17
N ASN A 249 13.08 8.94 -13.32
CA ASN A 249 11.63 8.90 -13.48
C ASN A 249 11.18 7.47 -13.77
N ARG A 250 11.10 6.67 -12.70
CA ARG A 250 10.73 5.25 -12.76
C ARG A 250 9.65 4.89 -11.74
N LEU A 251 8.77 5.83 -11.41
CA LEU A 251 7.63 5.55 -10.54
C LEU A 251 6.77 4.48 -11.20
N TRP A 252 6.56 3.38 -10.48
CA TRP A 252 5.54 2.39 -10.79
C TRP A 252 4.43 2.40 -9.77
N ALA A 253 3.28 1.86 -10.16
CA ALA A 253 2.13 1.72 -9.29
C ALA A 253 1.40 0.41 -9.56
N ASP A 254 1.14 -0.41 -8.54
CA ASP A 254 0.29 -1.59 -8.75
C ASP A 254 -1.15 -1.11 -9.06
N ILE A 255 -1.52 -1.07 -10.34
CA ILE A 255 -2.78 -0.49 -10.81
C ILE A 255 -3.90 -1.49 -10.58
N VAL A 256 -5.01 -1.00 -10.07
CA VAL A 256 -6.20 -1.73 -9.69
C VAL A 256 -7.37 -1.25 -10.54
N LEU A 257 -8.12 -2.20 -11.07
CA LEU A 257 -9.46 -1.99 -11.59
C LEU A 257 -10.38 -3.07 -11.04
N THR A 258 -11.54 -2.66 -10.51
CA THR A 258 -12.56 -3.62 -10.07
C THR A 258 -13.65 -3.74 -11.12
N LEU A 259 -13.83 -4.96 -11.64
CA LEU A 259 -15.00 -5.28 -12.45
C LEU A 259 -16.15 -5.58 -11.50
N GLY A 260 -17.20 -4.76 -11.54
CA GLY A 260 -18.35 -4.89 -10.66
C GLY A 260 -19.56 -5.50 -11.36
N GLY A 261 -20.37 -6.24 -10.61
CA GLY A 261 -21.65 -6.78 -11.06
C GLY A 261 -22.70 -6.75 -9.97
N VAL A 262 -23.87 -7.33 -10.27
CA VAL A 262 -25.00 -7.40 -9.35
C VAL A 262 -25.48 -8.84 -9.24
N THR A 263 -25.64 -9.31 -8.01
CA THR A 263 -26.26 -10.58 -7.68
C THR A 263 -27.08 -10.38 -6.40
N PRO A 264 -28.42 -10.46 -6.45
CA PRO A 264 -29.27 -10.23 -5.29
C PRO A 264 -28.85 -11.06 -4.07
N GLY A 265 -28.62 -10.40 -2.94
CA GLY A 265 -28.26 -11.06 -1.69
C GLY A 265 -26.82 -11.61 -1.61
N ALA A 266 -25.95 -11.31 -2.57
CA ALA A 266 -24.55 -11.80 -2.58
C ALA A 266 -23.78 -11.44 -1.31
N ARG A 267 -24.03 -10.25 -0.76
CA ARG A 267 -23.46 -9.73 0.50
C ARG A 267 -21.93 -9.87 0.54
N GLN A 268 -21.25 -9.64 -0.60
CA GLN A 268 -19.78 -9.79 -0.70
C GLN A 268 -19.01 -8.86 0.26
N LEU A 269 -19.60 -7.73 0.67
CA LEU A 269 -18.98 -6.88 1.69
C LEU A 269 -18.92 -7.57 3.07
N GLU A 270 -19.70 -8.62 3.30
CA GLU A 270 -19.80 -9.30 4.60
C GLU A 270 -18.78 -10.44 4.76
N GLU A 271 -17.58 -10.21 4.23
CA GLU A 271 -16.36 -10.99 4.37
C GLU A 271 -15.14 -10.05 4.22
N PRO A 272 -13.94 -10.43 4.66
CA PRO A 272 -12.75 -9.69 4.29
C PRO A 272 -12.57 -9.66 2.76
N PRO A 273 -12.19 -8.53 2.15
CA PRO A 273 -11.84 -8.49 0.74
C PRO A 273 -10.58 -9.32 0.47
N MET A 274 -10.43 -9.82 -0.75
CA MET A 274 -9.30 -10.61 -1.21
C MET A 274 -9.05 -11.85 -0.35
N VAL A 275 -10.04 -12.74 -0.25
CA VAL A 275 -9.93 -14.02 0.47
C VAL A 275 -9.20 -15.10 -0.34
N TRP A 276 -9.17 -14.97 -1.66
CA TRP A 276 -8.37 -15.77 -2.58
C TRP A 276 -7.79 -14.91 -3.69
N TYR A 277 -6.80 -15.41 -4.44
CA TYR A 277 -6.30 -14.77 -5.64
C TYR A 277 -5.83 -15.80 -6.67
N THR A 278 -5.82 -15.42 -7.95
CA THR A 278 -5.08 -16.13 -9.01
C THR A 278 -3.81 -15.35 -9.31
N GLU A 279 -2.75 -16.03 -9.75
CA GLU A 279 -1.48 -15.39 -10.11
C GLU A 279 -1.17 -15.60 -11.59
N HIS A 280 -0.92 -14.50 -12.29
CA HIS A 280 -0.52 -14.47 -13.69
C HIS A 280 0.75 -13.63 -13.82
N LYS A 281 1.40 -13.67 -15.00
CA LYS A 281 2.69 -13.01 -15.24
C LYS A 281 2.71 -11.52 -14.83
N ASP A 282 1.63 -10.79 -15.11
CA ASP A 282 1.56 -9.34 -14.89
C ASP A 282 0.37 -8.90 -14.04
N TYR A 283 -0.51 -9.80 -13.61
CA TYR A 283 -1.67 -9.42 -12.82
C TYR A 283 -2.15 -10.54 -11.90
N ILE A 284 -2.99 -10.15 -10.95
CA ILE A 284 -3.81 -11.07 -10.17
C ILE A 284 -5.30 -10.76 -10.33
N LEU A 285 -6.12 -11.79 -10.18
CA LEU A 285 -7.56 -11.66 -9.94
C LEU A 285 -7.85 -11.93 -8.47
N SER A 286 -8.78 -11.19 -7.86
CA SER A 286 -9.14 -11.42 -6.45
C SER A 286 -10.51 -10.83 -6.12
N PRO A 287 -11.36 -11.51 -5.33
CA PRO A 287 -12.71 -11.04 -5.00
C PRO A 287 -12.59 -9.79 -4.14
N TYR A 288 -13.17 -8.71 -4.62
CA TYR A 288 -12.97 -7.40 -4.05
C TYR A 288 -14.11 -6.47 -4.47
N LEU A 289 -14.81 -5.93 -3.48
CA LEU A 289 -15.87 -4.97 -3.69
C LEU A 289 -15.30 -3.56 -3.47
N ASP A 290 -15.12 -2.81 -4.56
CA ASP A 290 -14.71 -1.40 -4.48
C ASP A 290 -15.79 -0.57 -3.78
N ILE A 291 -15.48 -0.25 -2.54
CA ILE A 291 -16.35 0.48 -1.63
C ILE A 291 -16.33 1.98 -1.92
N LEU A 292 -15.25 2.50 -2.49
CA LEU A 292 -15.10 3.91 -2.81
C LEU A 292 -16.00 4.25 -3.99
N SER A 293 -15.94 3.46 -5.06
CA SER A 293 -16.85 3.57 -6.18
C SER A 293 -18.31 3.43 -5.75
N HIS A 294 -18.61 2.69 -4.68
CA HIS A 294 -19.98 2.58 -4.16
C HIS A 294 -20.62 3.94 -3.88
N PHE A 295 -19.86 4.89 -3.34
CA PHE A 295 -20.38 6.18 -2.92
C PHE A 295 -20.54 7.15 -4.09
N PHE A 296 -19.65 7.10 -5.08
CA PHE A 296 -19.49 8.19 -6.05
C PHE A 296 -19.73 7.78 -7.50
N HIS A 297 -19.51 6.51 -7.85
CA HIS A 297 -19.64 6.05 -9.23
C HIS A 297 -21.12 5.88 -9.61
N LYS A 298 -21.54 6.58 -10.67
CA LYS A 298 -22.96 6.73 -11.07
C LYS A 298 -23.71 5.39 -11.22
N PRO A 299 -23.13 4.33 -11.83
CA PRO A 299 -23.79 3.02 -11.95
C PRO A 299 -24.26 2.42 -10.63
N TRP A 300 -23.60 2.72 -9.51
CA TRP A 300 -23.93 2.12 -8.21
C TRP A 300 -25.00 2.87 -7.41
N ARG A 301 -25.46 4.04 -7.87
CA ARG A 301 -26.38 4.91 -7.11
C ARG A 301 -27.65 4.21 -6.63
N LYS A 302 -28.19 3.30 -7.45
CA LYS A 302 -29.45 2.58 -7.20
C LYS A 302 -29.24 1.11 -6.79
N VAL A 303 -28.01 0.67 -6.61
CA VAL A 303 -27.67 -0.73 -6.29
C VAL A 303 -27.33 -0.85 -4.81
N SER A 304 -28.04 -1.69 -4.07
CA SER A 304 -27.74 -1.98 -2.66
C SER A 304 -26.33 -2.53 -2.51
N VAL A 305 -25.62 -2.17 -1.43
CA VAL A 305 -24.29 -2.75 -1.15
C VAL A 305 -24.36 -4.26 -0.98
N LYS A 306 -25.51 -4.78 -0.52
CA LYS A 306 -25.75 -6.20 -0.30
C LYS A 306 -25.89 -7.02 -1.58
N ASP A 307 -26.13 -6.36 -2.70
CA ASP A 307 -26.29 -7.02 -4.01
C ASP A 307 -25.07 -6.82 -4.90
N ARG A 308 -24.11 -5.99 -4.47
CA ARG A 308 -22.90 -5.74 -5.24
C ARG A 308 -21.91 -6.88 -5.11
N VAL A 309 -21.24 -7.12 -6.23
CA VAL A 309 -20.16 -8.09 -6.37
C VAL A 309 -19.04 -7.39 -7.14
N GLY A 310 -17.80 -7.72 -6.83
CA GLY A 310 -16.65 -7.27 -7.57
C GLY A 310 -15.54 -8.31 -7.61
N LEU A 311 -14.84 -8.31 -8.73
CA LEU A 311 -13.60 -9.03 -8.93
C LEU A 311 -12.55 -8.01 -9.39
N MET A 312 -11.50 -7.88 -8.59
CA MET A 312 -10.40 -6.96 -8.87
C MET A 312 -9.41 -7.60 -9.81
N VAL A 313 -8.97 -6.82 -10.80
CA VAL A 313 -7.69 -6.97 -11.49
C VAL A 313 -6.69 -6.06 -10.80
N LYS A 314 -5.55 -6.61 -10.39
CA LYS A 314 -4.39 -5.81 -9.97
C LYS A 314 -3.22 -6.12 -10.89
N LEU A 315 -2.73 -5.11 -11.59
CA LEU A 315 -1.66 -5.17 -12.59
C LEU A 315 -0.33 -4.72 -11.97
N ALA A 316 0.75 -5.45 -12.27
CA ALA A 316 2.12 -4.98 -12.21
C ALA A 316 2.39 -4.14 -13.47
N ASP A 317 2.33 -2.82 -13.31
CA ASP A 317 2.47 -1.89 -14.43
C ASP A 317 3.92 -1.62 -14.83
N THR A 318 4.07 -0.89 -15.93
CA THR A 318 5.37 -0.44 -16.44
C THR A 318 5.90 0.77 -15.66
N GLU A 319 7.20 0.78 -15.34
CA GLU A 319 7.88 1.81 -14.54
C GLU A 319 8.15 3.12 -15.32
N ASN A 320 7.11 3.87 -15.70
CA ASN A 320 7.20 5.06 -16.55
C ASN A 320 6.73 6.39 -15.90
N GLY A 321 6.54 6.42 -14.58
CA GLY A 321 6.04 7.59 -13.88
C GLY A 321 7.12 8.52 -13.32
N SER A 322 6.70 9.72 -12.97
CA SER A 322 7.52 10.81 -12.44
C SER A 322 6.88 11.43 -11.20
N VAL A 323 7.72 11.87 -10.26
CA VAL A 323 7.32 12.74 -9.14
C VAL A 323 8.17 14.00 -9.22
N TYR A 324 7.52 15.16 -9.31
CA TYR A 324 8.15 16.46 -9.51
C TYR A 324 8.35 17.22 -8.19
N GLU A 325 9.19 18.26 -8.21
CA GLU A 325 9.55 19.09 -7.05
C GLU A 325 8.36 19.86 -6.47
N ASP A 326 7.42 20.27 -7.33
CA ASP A 326 6.18 20.94 -6.92
C ASP A 326 5.13 19.98 -6.32
N GLY A 327 5.44 18.67 -6.29
CA GLY A 327 4.58 17.61 -5.81
C GLY A 327 3.61 17.07 -6.85
N ALA A 328 3.67 17.53 -8.10
CA ALA A 328 2.94 16.91 -9.20
C ALA A 328 3.45 15.48 -9.42
N VAL A 329 2.53 14.59 -9.79
CA VAL A 329 2.82 13.19 -10.08
C VAL A 329 2.23 12.86 -11.44
N GLU A 330 3.03 12.22 -12.27
CA GLU A 330 2.64 11.78 -13.60
C GLU A 330 2.92 10.30 -13.76
N LYS A 331 1.96 9.58 -14.30
CA LYS A 331 1.96 8.14 -14.51
C LYS A 331 0.85 7.81 -15.49
N HIS A 332 1.21 7.03 -16.49
CA HIS A 332 0.31 6.63 -17.57
C HIS A 332 0.33 5.10 -17.71
N LEU A 333 -0.76 4.54 -18.21
CA LEU A 333 -0.78 3.16 -18.69
C LEU A 333 -0.12 3.13 -20.07
N THR A 334 0.85 2.24 -20.24
CA THR A 334 1.45 1.95 -21.55
C THR A 334 0.52 1.06 -22.39
N GLU A 335 0.82 0.89 -23.68
CA GLU A 335 0.12 -0.07 -24.54
C GLU A 335 0.15 -1.49 -23.96
N HIS A 336 1.32 -1.92 -23.47
CA HIS A 336 1.46 -3.20 -22.76
C HIS A 336 0.53 -3.29 -21.55
N ASP A 337 0.49 -2.26 -20.70
CA ASP A 337 -0.37 -2.26 -19.51
C ASP A 337 -1.86 -2.39 -19.89
N VAL A 338 -2.30 -1.71 -20.95
CA VAL A 338 -3.68 -1.77 -21.45
C VAL A 338 -4.00 -3.17 -21.98
N GLU A 339 -3.13 -3.76 -22.79
CA GLU A 339 -3.30 -5.12 -23.32
C GLU A 339 -3.43 -6.16 -22.19
N ARG A 340 -2.55 -6.08 -21.18
CA ARG A 340 -2.62 -6.97 -20.00
C ARG A 340 -3.90 -6.76 -19.19
N PHE A 341 -4.37 -5.51 -19.05
CA PHE A 341 -5.64 -5.23 -18.38
C PHE A 341 -6.84 -5.81 -19.13
N ASP A 342 -6.89 -5.67 -20.45
CA ASP A 342 -8.02 -6.17 -21.24
C ASP A 342 -8.09 -7.70 -21.20
N GLU A 343 -6.95 -8.41 -21.24
CA GLU A 343 -6.89 -9.85 -21.00
C GLU A 343 -7.43 -10.21 -19.61
N ALA A 344 -6.93 -9.55 -18.56
CA ALA A 344 -7.33 -9.81 -17.19
C ALA A 344 -8.81 -9.53 -16.94
N ILE A 345 -9.36 -8.45 -17.52
CA ILE A 345 -10.77 -8.09 -17.43
C ILE A 345 -11.64 -9.13 -18.15
N SER A 346 -11.17 -9.68 -19.28
CA SER A 346 -11.88 -10.74 -19.99
C SER A 346 -12.00 -12.00 -19.13
N LEU A 347 -10.90 -12.43 -18.49
CA LEU A 347 -10.93 -13.56 -17.55
C LEU A 347 -11.80 -13.27 -16.33
N ALA A 348 -11.69 -12.06 -15.75
CA ALA A 348 -12.52 -11.65 -14.62
C ALA A 348 -14.02 -11.69 -14.97
N LYS A 349 -14.38 -11.23 -16.18
CA LYS A 349 -15.76 -11.32 -16.68
C LYS A 349 -16.24 -12.76 -16.74
N GLU A 350 -15.44 -13.65 -17.33
CA GLU A 350 -15.80 -15.06 -17.47
C GLU A 350 -16.00 -15.74 -16.11
N VAL A 351 -15.10 -15.52 -15.16
CA VAL A 351 -15.24 -16.03 -13.78
C VAL A 351 -16.54 -15.53 -13.14
N MET A 352 -16.82 -14.22 -13.24
CA MET A 352 -18.01 -13.63 -12.62
C MET A 352 -19.31 -14.14 -13.25
N VAL A 353 -19.41 -14.17 -14.58
CA VAL A 353 -20.62 -14.61 -15.28
C VAL A 353 -20.88 -16.10 -15.05
N SER A 354 -19.85 -16.94 -15.13
CA SER A 354 -19.96 -18.38 -14.87
C SER A 354 -20.35 -18.69 -13.43
N ALA A 355 -19.94 -17.86 -12.46
CA ALA A 355 -20.39 -17.94 -11.07
C ALA A 355 -21.83 -17.40 -10.83
N GLY A 356 -22.52 -16.93 -11.88
CA GLY A 356 -23.90 -16.45 -11.80
C GLY A 356 -24.06 -14.95 -11.54
N VAL A 357 -23.02 -14.14 -11.74
CA VAL A 357 -23.14 -12.67 -11.67
C VAL A 357 -23.88 -12.14 -12.90
N SER A 358 -24.88 -11.28 -12.67
CA SER A 358 -25.69 -10.73 -13.76
C SER A 358 -24.95 -9.66 -14.56
N GLU A 359 -25.08 -9.74 -15.89
CA GLU A 359 -24.71 -8.66 -16.81
C GLU A 359 -25.75 -7.51 -16.81
N PRO A 360 -25.37 -6.28 -17.21
CA PRO A 360 -24.04 -5.85 -17.63
C PRO A 360 -23.08 -5.64 -16.44
N LEU A 361 -21.82 -6.03 -16.64
CA LEU A 361 -20.74 -5.70 -15.69
C LEU A 361 -20.26 -4.25 -15.89
N VAL A 362 -19.73 -3.66 -14.83
CA VAL A 362 -19.32 -2.26 -14.76
C VAL A 362 -17.83 -2.19 -14.44
N LYS A 363 -17.04 -1.61 -15.35
CA LYS A 363 -15.63 -1.30 -15.07
C LYS A 363 -15.54 -0.18 -14.02
N GLY A 364 -14.73 -0.39 -12.99
CA GLY A 364 -14.32 0.65 -12.05
C GLY A 364 -13.28 1.61 -12.65
N MET A 365 -12.87 2.61 -11.87
CA MET A 365 -11.79 3.53 -12.24
C MET A 365 -10.42 2.90 -11.97
N TYR A 366 -9.41 3.26 -12.77
CA TYR A 366 -8.04 2.87 -12.48
C TYR A 366 -7.54 3.59 -11.22
N ASN A 367 -6.98 2.81 -10.30
CA ASN A 367 -6.37 3.38 -9.11
C ASN A 367 -5.12 2.60 -8.68
N GLY A 368 -4.14 3.25 -8.06
CA GLY A 368 -2.88 2.62 -7.65
C GLY A 368 -2.58 2.84 -6.17
N GLY A 369 -2.53 1.77 -5.38
CA GLY A 369 -2.33 1.85 -3.92
C GLY A 369 -0.92 1.53 -3.42
N HIS A 370 -0.11 0.89 -4.25
CA HIS A 370 1.31 0.59 -3.97
C HIS A 370 2.15 1.34 -4.97
N LEU A 371 3.14 2.09 -4.50
CA LEU A 371 3.91 3.05 -5.30
C LEU A 371 5.39 2.90 -4.96
N GLY A 372 6.25 2.74 -5.98
CA GLY A 372 7.67 2.48 -5.76
C GLY A 372 8.55 2.76 -6.98
N GLY A 373 9.80 2.27 -6.94
CA GLY A 373 10.73 2.32 -8.08
C GLY A 373 11.47 3.63 -8.29
N THR A 374 11.29 4.62 -7.41
CA THR A 374 11.88 5.95 -7.60
C THR A 374 13.32 6.09 -7.08
N VAL A 375 13.84 5.06 -6.41
CA VAL A 375 15.23 4.95 -5.94
C VAL A 375 15.63 3.47 -6.09
N PRO A 376 15.49 2.89 -7.29
CA PRO A 376 15.56 1.44 -7.46
C PRO A 376 16.96 0.94 -7.11
N LEU A 377 17.05 -0.22 -6.44
CA LEU A 377 18.34 -0.88 -6.23
C LEU A 377 18.82 -1.49 -7.54
N GLU A 378 20.11 -1.33 -7.80
CA GLU A 378 20.81 -2.09 -8.83
C GLU A 378 21.59 -3.25 -8.20
N LYS A 379 22.13 -4.13 -9.04
CA LYS A 379 22.88 -5.32 -8.61
C LYS A 379 24.07 -4.94 -7.71
N GLU A 380 24.71 -3.83 -8.03
CA GLU A 380 25.87 -3.28 -7.33
C GLU A 380 25.50 -2.74 -5.94
N ASP A 381 24.24 -2.36 -5.74
CA ASP A 381 23.75 -1.79 -4.48
C ASP A 381 23.34 -2.87 -3.47
N VAL A 382 22.98 -4.08 -3.94
CA VAL A 382 22.46 -5.18 -3.12
C VAL A 382 23.30 -5.49 -1.88
N PRO A 383 24.66 -5.57 -1.95
CA PRO A 383 25.48 -5.84 -0.77
C PRO A 383 25.40 -4.77 0.33
N PHE A 384 24.99 -3.55 -0.02
CA PHE A 384 24.95 -2.38 0.87
C PHE A 384 23.52 -1.92 1.17
N MET A 385 22.55 -2.34 0.34
CA MET A 385 21.15 -1.96 0.41
C MET A 385 20.94 -0.46 0.29
N LYS A 386 21.80 0.20 -0.48
CA LYS A 386 21.85 1.65 -0.63
C LYS A 386 22.58 2.00 -1.93
N PRO A 387 21.95 2.77 -2.84
CA PRO A 387 22.64 3.34 -3.99
C PRO A 387 23.87 4.17 -3.61
N SER A 388 24.96 3.99 -4.33
CA SER A 388 26.25 4.64 -4.02
C SER A 388 26.20 6.17 -4.07
N TRP A 389 25.30 6.74 -4.88
CA TRP A 389 25.10 8.18 -5.01
C TRP A 389 24.34 8.83 -3.83
N LEU A 390 23.70 8.03 -2.96
CA LEU A 390 23.03 8.59 -1.78
C LEU A 390 24.07 9.08 -0.76
N PRO A 391 23.92 10.31 -0.22
CA PRO A 391 24.81 10.86 0.80
C PRO A 391 25.00 9.97 2.03
N ASP A 392 26.14 10.12 2.69
CA ASP A 392 26.45 9.42 3.93
C ASP A 392 25.44 9.76 5.03
N GLY A 393 24.92 8.72 5.69
CA GLY A 393 23.86 8.86 6.67
C GLY A 393 22.45 9.00 6.08
N LEU A 394 22.28 9.00 4.76
CA LEU A 394 20.95 8.94 4.11
C LEU A 394 20.65 7.52 3.61
N TRP A 395 19.46 7.03 3.93
CA TRP A 395 18.96 5.71 3.54
C TRP A 395 17.52 5.79 3.08
N VAL A 396 17.08 4.80 2.29
CA VAL A 396 15.68 4.59 1.91
C VAL A 396 15.27 3.19 2.38
N ALA A 397 14.03 3.03 2.83
CA ALA A 397 13.52 1.76 3.36
C ALA A 397 12.03 1.55 3.07
N ASP A 398 11.61 1.90 1.85
CA ASP A 398 10.28 1.67 1.33
C ASP A 398 10.34 1.10 -0.10
N LEU A 399 9.20 1.04 -0.79
CA LEU A 399 9.10 0.49 -2.15
C LEU A 399 9.82 1.32 -3.21
N SER A 400 10.34 2.51 -2.90
CA SER A 400 11.22 3.22 -3.83
C SER A 400 12.44 2.38 -4.20
N LEU A 401 12.89 1.47 -3.33
CA LEU A 401 14.00 0.54 -3.59
C LEU A 401 13.66 -0.62 -4.53
N ALA A 402 12.38 -0.96 -4.69
CA ALA A 402 11.98 -2.11 -5.50
C ALA A 402 12.02 -1.72 -7.00
N PRO A 403 12.83 -2.40 -7.84
CA PRO A 403 13.09 -1.95 -9.21
C PRO A 403 11.90 -2.07 -10.17
N ARG A 404 10.92 -2.90 -9.81
CA ARG A 404 9.75 -3.17 -10.64
C ARG A 404 8.46 -3.17 -9.85
N SER A 405 7.37 -2.90 -10.56
CA SER A 405 6.01 -3.10 -10.09
C SER A 405 5.80 -4.57 -9.69
N GLN A 406 5.00 -4.83 -8.67
CA GLN A 406 4.86 -6.18 -8.10
C GLN A 406 3.56 -6.87 -8.51
N GLY A 407 2.52 -6.12 -8.83
CA GLY A 407 1.18 -6.65 -9.15
C GLY A 407 0.53 -7.37 -7.98
N MET A 408 1.05 -7.20 -6.77
CA MET A 408 0.76 -8.04 -5.61
C MET A 408 0.72 -7.21 -4.31
N PRO A 409 0.10 -7.70 -3.23
CA PRO A 409 0.22 -7.06 -1.92
C PRO A 409 1.67 -6.88 -1.45
N THR A 410 2.11 -5.63 -1.25
CA THR A 410 3.53 -5.30 -1.01
C THR A 410 3.89 -4.97 0.44
N ILE A 411 2.97 -5.19 1.40
CA ILE A 411 3.23 -4.93 2.82
C ILE A 411 4.46 -5.72 3.31
N LEU A 412 4.48 -7.00 2.97
CA LEU A 412 5.55 -7.91 3.39
C LEU A 412 6.88 -7.53 2.74
N LEU A 413 6.90 -7.26 1.42
CA LEU A 413 8.07 -6.74 0.70
C LEU A 413 8.63 -5.47 1.33
N THR A 414 7.77 -4.48 1.57
CA THR A 414 8.19 -3.19 2.13
C THR A 414 8.86 -3.38 3.50
N ALA A 415 8.29 -4.23 4.36
CA ALA A 415 8.86 -4.53 5.67
C ALA A 415 10.15 -5.36 5.55
N ALA A 416 10.25 -6.28 4.59
CA ALA A 416 11.45 -7.09 4.37
C ALA A 416 12.64 -6.25 3.89
N LEU A 417 12.41 -5.36 2.91
CA LEU A 417 13.40 -4.35 2.49
C LEU A 417 13.88 -3.52 3.68
N ALA A 418 12.95 -3.03 4.50
CA ALA A 418 13.28 -2.26 5.69
C ALA A 418 14.11 -3.05 6.73
N LEU A 419 13.81 -4.33 6.97
CA LEU A 419 14.62 -5.18 7.85
C LEU A 419 16.05 -5.32 7.34
N ARG A 420 16.18 -5.58 6.03
CA ARG A 420 17.45 -5.76 5.35
C ARG A 420 18.28 -4.46 5.37
N VAL A 421 17.66 -3.30 5.12
CA VAL A 421 18.29 -1.97 5.26
C VAL A 421 18.79 -1.72 6.68
N VAL A 422 17.98 -1.99 7.71
CA VAL A 422 18.41 -1.79 9.10
C VAL A 422 19.60 -2.68 9.48
N ARG A 423 19.66 -3.90 8.94
CA ARG A 423 20.79 -4.80 9.16
C ARG A 423 22.09 -4.15 8.66
N GLU A 424 22.09 -3.58 7.46
CA GLU A 424 23.28 -2.91 6.91
C GLU A 424 23.61 -1.61 7.64
N ILE A 425 22.61 -0.80 8.03
CA ILE A 425 22.83 0.37 8.90
C ILE A 425 23.53 -0.03 10.20
N THR A 426 23.05 -1.08 10.86
CA THR A 426 23.61 -1.54 12.14
C THR A 426 25.02 -2.08 11.95
N ARG A 427 25.27 -2.85 10.88
CA ARG A 427 26.60 -3.36 10.55
C ARG A 427 27.61 -2.25 10.27
N GLN A 428 27.20 -1.17 9.61
CA GLN A 428 28.07 -0.01 9.39
C GLN A 428 28.34 0.76 10.70
N TYR A 429 27.36 0.83 11.59
CA TYR A 429 27.52 1.48 12.90
C TYR A 429 28.46 0.71 13.81
N GLU A 430 28.36 -0.61 13.92
CA GLU A 430 29.24 -1.44 14.77
C GLU A 430 30.73 -1.38 14.37
N LYS A 431 31.03 -0.94 13.14
CA LYS A 431 32.40 -0.78 12.63
C LYS A 431 33.00 0.62 12.93
N ARG A 432 32.20 1.57 13.40
CA ARG A 432 32.61 2.93 13.76
C ARG A 432 32.74 3.06 15.26
#